data_AF-A0A832ATV9-F1
#
_entry.id   AF-A0A832ATV9-F1
#
_cell.length_a   1.000
_cell.length_b   1.000
_cell.length_c   1.000
_cell.angle_alpha   90.00
_cell.angle_beta   90.00
_cell.angle_gamma   90.00
#
_symmetry.space_group_name_H-M   'P 1'
#
loop_
_entity.id
_entity.type
_entity.pdbx_description
1 polymer ?
#
loop_
_entity_poly.entity_id
_entity_poly.type
_entity_poly.pdbx_seq_one_letter_code
_entity_poly.pdbx_strand_id
1 'polypeptide(L)'
;GLSKLKKVTDTTIVIPNDKLLTVAPDLPLNMAFRVSDEILANATKGIVEMVTKPGMVNLDFADLRSVLKDSGYAVIGVGEASAAQSKDRAIIAIENTLRSPLLDVDLSTAKRALVNIIGGEDLTLREAETIFQEVASRISDEAMLKWGARIEPTMQKSAIKVMVVLGGVEFADYSEVGIKKRIAEQEEEIDLDEIFDSKEERKGK
;
A
#
# COMPACT_ATOMS: atom_id res chain seq x y z
N GLY A 1 -9.08 4.80 -17.50
CA GLY A 1 -7.62 5.06 -17.57
C GLY A 1 -6.81 3.85 -17.12
N LEU A 2 -7.03 3.39 -15.89
CA LEU A 2 -6.23 2.36 -15.22
C LEU A 2 -6.08 1.02 -15.99
N SER A 3 -7.17 0.49 -16.55
CA SER A 3 -7.14 -0.72 -17.40
C SER A 3 -6.22 -0.56 -18.63
N LYS A 4 -6.12 0.64 -19.21
CA LYS A 4 -5.19 0.92 -20.32
C LYS A 4 -3.74 0.98 -19.84
N LEU A 5 -3.50 1.56 -18.66
CA LEU A 5 -2.16 1.66 -18.07
C LEU A 5 -1.59 0.29 -17.70
N LYS A 6 -2.43 -0.60 -17.13
CA LYS A 6 -2.07 -2.00 -16.85
C LYS A 6 -1.59 -2.75 -18.10
N LYS A 7 -2.17 -2.47 -19.26
CA LYS A 7 -1.80 -3.15 -20.52
C LYS A 7 -0.43 -2.74 -21.07
N VAL A 8 0.13 -1.63 -20.60
CA VAL A 8 1.41 -1.06 -21.09
C VAL A 8 2.48 -0.96 -20.00
N THR A 9 2.23 -1.53 -18.82
CA THR A 9 3.16 -1.54 -17.68
C THR A 9 3.29 -2.94 -17.12
N ASP A 10 4.48 -3.29 -16.63
CA ASP A 10 4.70 -4.53 -15.87
C ASP A 10 3.90 -4.55 -14.56
N THR A 11 3.92 -3.41 -13.85
CA THR A 11 3.20 -3.17 -12.60
C THR A 11 2.52 -1.81 -12.64
N THR A 12 1.23 -1.78 -12.33
CA THR A 12 0.48 -0.56 -12.02
C THR A 12 0.21 -0.51 -10.52
N ILE A 13 0.91 0.38 -9.81
CA ILE A 13 0.68 0.64 -8.39
C ILE A 13 -0.49 1.59 -8.23
N VAL A 14 -1.51 1.18 -7.47
CA VAL A 14 -2.73 1.96 -7.28
C VAL A 14 -2.75 2.54 -5.87
N ILE A 15 -2.89 3.87 -5.78
CA ILE A 15 -3.06 4.58 -4.50
C ILE A 15 -4.45 5.22 -4.51
N PRO A 16 -5.40 4.69 -3.73
CA PRO A 16 -6.75 5.23 -3.68
C PRO A 16 -6.78 6.51 -2.84
N ASN A 17 -6.99 7.66 -3.50
CA ASN A 17 -7.11 8.95 -2.79
C ASN A 17 -8.29 8.98 -1.80
N ASP A 18 -9.34 8.18 -2.03
CA ASP A 18 -10.48 8.04 -1.10
C ASP A 18 -10.03 7.54 0.29
N LYS A 19 -8.90 6.84 0.36
CA LYS A 19 -8.30 6.36 1.62
C LYS A 19 -7.45 7.42 2.30
N LEU A 20 -7.20 8.57 1.68
CA LEU A 20 -6.59 9.72 2.38
C LEU A 20 -7.52 10.26 3.47
N LEU A 21 -8.84 10.17 3.27
CA LEU A 21 -9.83 10.61 4.26
C LEU A 21 -9.74 9.81 5.56
N THR A 22 -9.31 8.55 5.52
CA THR A 22 -9.13 7.73 6.74
C THR A 22 -7.79 7.97 7.42
N VAL A 23 -6.79 8.44 6.67
CA VAL A 23 -5.44 8.75 7.19
C VAL A 23 -5.36 10.19 7.73
N ALA A 24 -6.07 11.12 7.11
CA ALA A 24 -5.98 12.56 7.38
C ALA A 24 -7.34 13.30 7.22
N PRO A 25 -8.40 12.90 7.97
CA PRO A 25 -9.75 13.46 7.81
C PRO A 25 -9.82 14.97 8.08
N ASP A 26 -9.04 15.46 9.04
CA ASP A 26 -9.11 16.84 9.52
C ASP A 26 -8.09 17.77 8.85
N LEU A 27 -7.31 17.27 7.88
CA LEU A 27 -6.34 18.09 7.17
C LEU A 27 -7.00 18.90 6.05
N PRO A 28 -6.56 20.14 5.81
CA PRO A 28 -6.91 20.87 4.60
C PRO A 28 -6.60 20.05 3.35
N LEU A 29 -7.43 20.17 2.30
CA LEU A 29 -7.35 19.35 1.09
C LEU A 29 -5.94 19.32 0.46
N ASN A 30 -5.26 20.47 0.41
CA ASN A 30 -3.88 20.56 -0.09
C ASN A 30 -2.88 19.77 0.77
N MET A 31 -3.09 19.71 2.08
CA MET A 31 -2.26 18.92 3.00
C MET A 31 -2.60 17.43 2.91
N ALA A 32 -3.86 17.07 2.72
CA ALA A 32 -4.27 15.68 2.47
C ALA A 32 -3.61 15.11 1.19
N PHE A 33 -3.58 15.87 0.09
CA PHE A 33 -2.88 15.41 -1.13
C PHE A 33 -1.37 15.27 -0.94
N ARG A 34 -0.74 16.10 -0.10
CA ARG A 34 0.69 15.95 0.22
C ARG A 34 0.99 14.62 0.91
N VAL A 35 0.04 14.04 1.65
CA VAL A 35 0.20 12.70 2.24
C VAL A 35 0.30 11.64 1.13
N SER A 36 -0.56 11.72 0.09
CA SER A 36 -0.46 10.84 -1.09
C SER A 36 0.88 10.97 -1.81
N ASP A 37 1.35 12.22 -2.01
CA ASP A 37 2.65 12.48 -2.64
C ASP A 37 3.81 11.90 -1.80
N GLU A 38 3.72 12.01 -0.48
CA GLU A 38 4.71 11.44 0.43
C GLU A 38 4.73 9.91 0.37
N ILE A 39 3.56 9.27 0.30
CA ILE A 39 3.46 7.81 0.11
C ILE A 39 4.13 7.41 -1.21
N LEU A 40 3.83 8.10 -2.32
CA LEU A 40 4.44 7.85 -3.63
C LEU A 40 5.97 8.01 -3.61
N ALA A 41 6.44 9.08 -3.00
CA ALA A 41 7.86 9.36 -2.84
C ALA A 41 8.55 8.26 -2.01
N ASN A 42 7.95 7.88 -0.87
CA ASN A 42 8.46 6.83 0.01
C ASN A 42 8.46 5.46 -0.67
N ALA A 43 7.42 5.14 -1.44
CA ALA A 43 7.32 3.92 -2.22
C ALA A 43 8.45 3.80 -3.25
N THR A 44 8.60 4.85 -4.07
CA THR A 44 9.62 4.87 -5.13
C THR A 44 11.02 4.84 -4.53
N LYS A 45 11.26 5.64 -3.48
CA LYS A 45 12.51 5.63 -2.74
C LYS A 45 12.79 4.25 -2.14
N GLY A 46 11.81 3.62 -1.50
CA GLY A 46 11.95 2.30 -0.90
C GLY A 46 12.37 1.24 -1.92
N ILE A 47 11.66 1.16 -3.04
CA ILE A 47 11.95 0.20 -4.13
C ILE A 47 13.37 0.41 -4.69
N VAL A 48 13.76 1.66 -4.94
CA VAL A 48 15.10 1.98 -5.48
C VAL A 48 16.20 1.69 -4.46
N GLU A 49 16.01 2.08 -3.21
CA GLU A 49 17.01 1.90 -2.15
C GLU A 49 17.25 0.43 -1.81
N MET A 50 16.26 -0.45 -1.96
CA MET A 50 16.43 -1.89 -1.74
C MET A 50 17.48 -2.53 -2.65
N VAL A 51 17.65 -2.01 -3.86
CA VAL A 51 18.61 -2.53 -4.85
C VAL A 51 19.91 -1.74 -4.82
N THR A 52 19.85 -0.44 -4.54
CA THR A 52 20.99 0.47 -4.68
C THR A 52 21.79 0.66 -3.39
N LYS A 53 21.19 0.45 -2.23
CA LYS A 53 21.88 0.59 -0.94
C LYS A 53 22.21 -0.78 -0.35
N PRO A 54 23.43 -0.98 0.17
CA PRO A 54 23.76 -2.20 0.90
C PRO A 54 22.97 -2.24 2.21
N GLY A 55 22.44 -3.41 2.53
CA GLY A 55 21.76 -3.76 3.75
C GLY A 55 22.33 -5.04 4.38
N MET A 56 21.79 -5.40 5.54
CA MET A 56 22.09 -6.68 6.20
C MET A 56 21.57 -7.85 5.38
N VAL A 57 20.45 -7.65 4.68
CA VAL A 57 19.87 -8.58 3.73
C VAL A 57 19.67 -7.84 2.43
N ASN A 58 20.53 -8.15 1.46
CA ASN A 58 20.53 -7.51 0.15
C ASN A 58 19.57 -8.22 -0.79
N LEU A 59 18.85 -7.41 -1.57
CA LEU A 59 18.15 -7.85 -2.76
C LEU A 59 18.87 -7.31 -3.98
N ASP A 60 18.95 -8.12 -5.02
CA ASP A 60 19.48 -7.67 -6.30
C ASP A 60 18.37 -7.21 -7.25
N PHE A 61 18.78 -6.65 -8.39
CA PHE A 61 17.82 -6.19 -9.40
C PHE A 61 17.03 -7.35 -10.05
N ALA A 62 17.61 -8.55 -10.12
CA ALA A 62 16.92 -9.70 -10.70
C ALA A 62 15.77 -10.16 -9.80
N ASP A 63 15.98 -10.15 -8.47
CA ASP A 63 14.95 -10.40 -7.48
C ASP A 63 13.85 -9.34 -7.55
N LEU A 64 14.20 -8.05 -7.58
CA LEU A 64 13.20 -6.99 -7.72
C LEU A 64 12.39 -7.12 -9.01
N ARG A 65 13.06 -7.36 -10.14
CA ARG A 65 12.41 -7.58 -11.43
C ARG A 65 11.53 -8.82 -11.41
N SER A 66 11.92 -9.89 -10.73
CA SER A 66 11.11 -11.10 -10.64
C SER A 66 9.80 -10.89 -9.88
N VAL A 67 9.75 -9.96 -8.93
CA VAL A 67 8.53 -9.62 -8.19
C VAL A 67 7.63 -8.68 -8.99
N LEU A 68 8.20 -7.66 -9.65
CA LEU A 68 7.42 -6.62 -10.33
C LEU A 68 7.04 -6.98 -11.78
N LYS A 69 7.88 -7.73 -12.50
CA LYS A 69 7.63 -8.04 -13.91
C LYS A 69 6.29 -8.76 -14.12
N ASP A 70 5.44 -8.22 -14.99
CA ASP A 70 4.11 -8.77 -15.29
C ASP A 70 3.23 -9.00 -14.03
N SER A 71 3.42 -8.21 -12.96
CA SER A 71 2.62 -8.34 -11.73
C SER A 71 1.20 -7.77 -11.87
N GLY A 72 0.93 -6.97 -12.91
CA GLY A 72 -0.37 -6.37 -13.12
C GLY A 72 -0.65 -5.27 -12.09
N TYR A 73 -1.70 -5.40 -11.29
CA TYR A 73 -1.97 -4.41 -10.24
C TYR A 73 -1.13 -4.68 -8.99
N ALA A 74 -0.76 -3.60 -8.31
CA ALA A 74 -0.07 -3.66 -7.04
C ALA A 74 -0.57 -2.60 -6.05
N VAL A 75 -0.39 -2.89 -4.77
CA VAL A 75 -0.70 -2.02 -3.63
C VAL A 75 0.51 -1.85 -2.74
N ILE A 76 0.52 -0.79 -1.95
CA ILE A 76 1.62 -0.47 -1.04
C ILE A 76 1.05 -0.25 0.37
N GLY A 77 1.66 -0.95 1.32
CA GLY A 77 1.56 -0.63 2.74
C GLY A 77 2.84 0.00 3.24
N VAL A 78 2.71 0.99 4.10
CA VAL A 78 3.82 1.52 4.88
C VAL A 78 3.40 1.57 6.34
N GLY A 79 4.28 1.16 7.23
CA GLY A 79 4.08 1.24 8.66
C GLY A 79 5.38 1.52 9.39
N GLU A 80 5.25 2.19 10.51
CA GLU A 80 6.38 2.58 11.35
C GLU A 80 6.04 2.25 12.80
N ALA A 81 7.07 1.91 13.58
CA ALA A 81 6.97 1.75 15.01
C ALA A 81 8.25 2.23 15.69
N SER A 82 8.09 2.80 16.88
CA SER A 82 9.19 3.05 17.80
C SER A 82 8.77 2.52 19.16
N ALA A 83 9.53 1.60 19.74
CA ALA A 83 9.29 1.12 21.10
C ALA A 83 10.62 0.96 21.83
N ALA A 84 10.63 1.31 23.11
CA ALA A 84 11.80 1.16 23.97
C ALA A 84 12.21 -0.32 24.19
N GLN A 85 11.30 -1.27 23.93
CA GLN A 85 11.58 -2.70 23.95
C GLN A 85 11.50 -3.31 22.54
N SER A 86 12.52 -4.08 22.16
CA SER A 86 12.72 -4.57 20.79
C SER A 86 11.72 -5.64 20.35
N LYS A 87 11.21 -6.46 21.26
CA LYS A 87 10.39 -7.63 20.88
C LYS A 87 9.06 -7.26 20.24
N ASP A 88 8.47 -6.14 20.63
CA ASP A 88 7.13 -5.77 20.18
C ASP A 88 7.16 -4.83 18.97
N ARG A 89 8.24 -4.05 18.77
CA ARG A 89 8.26 -3.04 17.69
C ARG A 89 8.17 -3.63 16.29
N ALA A 90 8.77 -4.80 16.04
CA ALA A 90 8.73 -5.44 14.73
C ALA A 90 7.29 -5.86 14.37
N ILE A 91 6.60 -6.49 15.33
CA ILE A 91 5.19 -6.90 15.23
C ILE A 91 4.28 -5.67 15.07
N ILE A 92 4.49 -4.63 15.88
CA ILE A 92 3.71 -3.39 15.78
C ILE A 92 3.92 -2.74 14.41
N ALA A 93 5.16 -2.67 13.91
CA ALA A 93 5.47 -2.07 12.61
C ALA A 93 4.78 -2.82 11.46
N ILE A 94 4.82 -4.16 11.46
CA ILE A 94 4.16 -4.94 10.41
C ILE A 94 2.64 -4.89 10.55
N GLU A 95 2.07 -4.95 11.74
CA GLU A 95 0.62 -4.77 11.94
C GLU A 95 0.15 -3.40 11.47
N ASN A 96 0.88 -2.33 11.78
CA ASN A 96 0.60 -0.98 11.27
C ASN A 96 0.67 -0.94 9.74
N THR A 97 1.63 -1.67 9.15
CA THR A 97 1.80 -1.75 7.70
C THR A 97 0.61 -2.46 7.05
N LEU A 98 0.25 -3.65 7.54
CA LEU A 98 -0.81 -4.49 6.98
C LEU A 98 -2.21 -3.92 7.20
N ARG A 99 -2.40 -3.12 8.27
CA ARG A 99 -3.65 -2.38 8.52
C ARG A 99 -3.68 -1.01 7.84
N SER A 100 -2.68 -0.69 7.03
CA SER A 100 -2.64 0.58 6.30
C SER A 100 -3.89 0.72 5.43
N PRO A 101 -4.60 1.86 5.44
CA PRO A 101 -5.75 2.08 4.57
C PRO A 101 -5.45 1.97 3.07
N LEU A 102 -4.16 2.02 2.70
CA LEU A 102 -3.66 1.88 1.34
C LEU A 102 -3.55 0.40 0.90
N LEU A 103 -3.62 -0.53 1.86
CA LEU A 103 -3.60 -1.99 1.70
C LEU A 103 -5.01 -2.59 1.81
N ASP A 104 -6.04 -1.85 1.39
CA ASP A 104 -7.45 -2.30 1.42
C ASP A 104 -7.76 -3.26 0.27
N VAL A 105 -7.10 -4.41 0.26
CA VAL A 105 -7.32 -5.53 -0.67
C VAL A 105 -7.19 -6.84 0.09
N ASP A 106 -7.78 -7.90 -0.46
CA ASP A 106 -7.57 -9.24 0.07
C ASP A 106 -6.12 -9.68 -0.15
N LEU A 107 -5.33 -9.65 0.93
CA LEU A 107 -3.91 -10.01 0.94
C LEU A 107 -3.67 -11.45 0.46
N SER A 108 -4.64 -12.35 0.68
CA SER A 108 -4.52 -13.76 0.27
C SER A 108 -4.47 -13.94 -1.24
N THR A 109 -4.94 -12.94 -2.00
CA THR A 109 -4.88 -12.93 -3.47
C THR A 109 -3.51 -12.51 -4.01
N ALA A 110 -2.65 -11.94 -3.16
CA ALA A 110 -1.34 -11.47 -3.57
C ALA A 110 -0.45 -12.65 -3.99
N LYS A 111 -0.04 -12.65 -5.26
CA LYS A 111 0.85 -13.68 -5.83
C LYS A 111 2.32 -13.33 -5.68
N ARG A 112 2.61 -12.06 -5.37
CA ARG A 112 3.97 -11.52 -5.32
C ARG A 112 4.05 -10.46 -4.24
N ALA A 113 5.16 -10.44 -3.50
CA ALA A 113 5.35 -9.50 -2.42
C ALA A 113 6.81 -9.07 -2.33
N LEU A 114 7.02 -7.77 -2.12
CA LEU A 114 8.33 -7.16 -1.84
C LEU A 114 8.27 -6.45 -0.50
N VAL A 115 9.16 -6.80 0.43
CA VAL A 115 9.21 -6.22 1.77
C VAL A 115 10.52 -5.49 1.98
N ASN A 116 10.44 -4.21 2.33
CA ASN A 116 11.59 -3.40 2.72
C ASN A 116 11.55 -3.12 4.21
N ILE A 117 12.64 -3.40 4.90
CA ILE A 117 12.77 -3.18 6.34
C ILE A 117 13.93 -2.23 6.57
N ILE A 118 13.64 -1.11 7.21
CA ILE A 118 14.64 -0.09 7.57
C ILE A 118 14.54 0.11 9.07
N GLY A 119 15.65 -0.03 9.79
CA GLY A 119 15.68 0.21 11.22
C GLY A 119 16.90 1.00 11.66
N GLY A 120 16.87 1.47 12.90
CA GLY A 120 18.03 2.06 13.55
C GLY A 120 19.17 1.05 13.78
N GLU A 121 20.23 1.50 14.44
CA GLU A 121 21.44 0.70 14.70
C GLU A 121 21.21 -0.58 15.54
N ASP A 122 20.06 -0.68 16.21
CA ASP A 122 19.69 -1.86 17.01
C ASP A 122 18.81 -2.87 16.26
N LEU A 123 18.53 -2.66 14.95
CA LEU A 123 17.76 -3.59 14.15
C LEU A 123 18.46 -4.94 14.10
N THR A 124 17.73 -5.98 14.51
CA THR A 124 18.24 -7.35 14.55
C THR A 124 17.71 -8.18 13.39
N LEU A 125 18.47 -9.21 13.00
CA LEU A 125 18.01 -10.18 12.00
C LEU A 125 16.72 -10.88 12.42
N ARG A 126 16.54 -11.14 13.73
CA ARG A 126 15.33 -11.77 14.28
C ARG A 126 14.09 -10.92 14.03
N GLU A 127 14.18 -9.61 14.23
CA GLU A 127 13.06 -8.70 13.96
C GLU A 127 12.71 -8.68 12.47
N ALA A 128 13.72 -8.69 11.60
CA ALA A 128 13.50 -8.74 10.16
C ALA A 128 12.85 -10.07 9.71
N GLU A 129 13.30 -11.20 10.26
CA GLU A 129 12.70 -12.51 10.03
C GLU A 129 11.25 -12.56 10.53
N THR A 130 10.96 -12.01 11.71
CA THR A 130 9.58 -11.92 12.22
C THR A 130 8.67 -11.17 11.25
N ILE A 131 9.10 -10.01 10.73
CA ILE A 131 8.32 -9.24 9.75
C ILE A 131 8.08 -10.07 8.47
N PHE A 132 9.09 -10.78 7.99
CA PHE A 132 8.95 -11.66 6.82
C PHE A 132 7.90 -12.75 7.06
N GLN A 133 7.94 -13.44 8.21
CA GLN A 133 6.99 -14.51 8.54
C GLN A 133 5.55 -13.99 8.67
N GLU A 134 5.37 -12.80 9.23
CA GLU A 134 4.05 -12.16 9.34
C GLU A 134 3.47 -11.78 7.97
N VAL A 135 4.30 -11.34 7.02
CA VAL A 135 3.82 -11.11 5.64
C VAL A 135 3.50 -12.43 4.96
N ALA A 136 4.39 -13.43 5.09
CA ALA A 136 4.21 -14.75 4.48
C ALA A 136 2.92 -15.44 4.93
N SER A 137 2.52 -15.28 6.20
CA SER A 137 1.30 -15.88 6.75
C SER A 137 -0.01 -15.22 6.28
N ARG A 138 0.07 -14.07 5.61
CA ARG A 138 -1.08 -13.25 5.19
C ARG A 138 -1.33 -13.28 3.68
N ILE A 139 -0.34 -13.73 2.91
CA ILE A 139 -0.41 -13.83 1.45
C ILE A 139 -0.62 -15.28 1.00
N SER A 140 -0.77 -15.51 -0.30
CA SER A 140 -0.90 -16.87 -0.84
C SER A 140 0.33 -17.73 -0.52
N ASP A 141 0.13 -19.00 -0.18
CA ASP A 141 1.22 -19.98 0.06
C ASP A 141 2.13 -20.17 -1.19
N GLU A 142 1.59 -19.91 -2.38
CA GLU A 142 2.32 -19.99 -3.65
C GLU A 142 2.94 -18.63 -4.05
N ALA A 143 2.82 -17.60 -3.20
CA ALA A 143 3.29 -16.27 -3.51
C ALA A 143 4.82 -16.18 -3.54
N MET A 144 5.32 -15.44 -4.52
CA MET A 144 6.74 -15.09 -4.57
C MET A 144 7.01 -13.91 -3.61
N LEU A 145 7.60 -14.20 -2.46
CA LEU A 145 7.98 -13.20 -1.46
C LEU A 145 9.48 -12.93 -1.49
N LYS A 146 9.86 -11.67 -1.67
CA LYS A 146 11.24 -11.17 -1.56
C LYS A 146 11.31 -10.08 -0.51
N TRP A 147 12.40 -10.02 0.23
CA TRP A 147 12.57 -9.04 1.29
C TRP A 147 14.01 -8.57 1.44
N GLY A 148 14.18 -7.33 1.88
CA GLY A 148 15.46 -6.71 2.15
C GLY A 148 15.42 -5.97 3.47
N ALA A 149 16.55 -5.90 4.15
CA ALA A 149 16.67 -5.24 5.45
C ALA A 149 17.97 -4.45 5.55
N ARG A 150 17.89 -3.22 6.06
CA ARG A 150 19.06 -2.36 6.25
C ARG A 150 18.99 -1.53 7.53
N ILE A 151 20.17 -1.16 8.01
CA ILE A 151 20.34 -0.19 9.10
C ILE A 151 20.47 1.20 8.47
N GLU A 152 19.70 2.15 8.98
CA GLU A 152 19.78 3.57 8.63
C GLU A 152 20.28 4.36 9.84
N PRO A 153 21.55 4.79 9.88
CA PRO A 153 22.14 5.47 11.04
C PRO A 153 21.44 6.77 11.43
N THR A 154 20.74 7.42 10.48
CA THR A 154 19.99 8.64 10.75
C THR A 154 18.63 8.37 11.40
N MET A 155 18.16 7.11 11.46
CA MET A 155 16.95 6.76 12.19
C MET A 155 17.22 6.67 13.68
N GLN A 156 16.20 6.98 14.49
CA GLN A 156 16.26 6.74 15.93
C GLN A 156 16.53 5.26 16.18
N LYS A 157 17.36 4.98 17.19
CA LYS A 157 17.77 3.60 17.53
C LYS A 157 16.56 2.66 17.58
N SER A 158 15.54 2.99 18.35
CA SER A 158 14.32 2.17 18.52
C SER A 158 13.36 2.14 17.32
N ALA A 159 13.59 2.90 16.25
CA ALA A 159 12.64 3.01 15.14
C ALA A 159 12.82 1.87 14.11
N ILE A 160 11.69 1.32 13.66
CA ILE A 160 11.58 0.43 12.50
C ILE A 160 10.53 0.99 11.55
N LYS A 161 10.86 0.98 10.26
CA LYS A 161 9.97 1.28 9.14
C LYS A 161 9.88 0.06 8.24
N VAL A 162 8.66 -0.33 7.92
CA VAL A 162 8.35 -1.44 7.02
C VAL A 162 7.55 -0.89 5.85
N MET A 163 7.92 -1.33 4.64
CA MET A 163 7.13 -1.12 3.44
C MET A 163 6.88 -2.47 2.79
N VAL A 164 5.63 -2.73 2.42
CA VAL A 164 5.21 -3.93 1.71
C VAL A 164 4.60 -3.51 0.38
N VAL A 165 5.07 -4.10 -0.72
CA VAL A 165 4.46 -3.97 -2.05
C VAL A 165 3.88 -5.31 -2.42
N LEU A 166 2.56 -5.40 -2.61
CA LEU A 166 1.89 -6.62 -3.03
C LEU A 166 1.49 -6.51 -4.50
N GLY A 167 1.96 -7.43 -5.32
CA GLY A 167 1.66 -7.53 -6.74
C GLY A 167 0.80 -8.74 -7.07
N GLY A 168 0.08 -8.68 -8.19
CA GLY A 168 -0.81 -9.74 -8.62
C GLY A 168 -2.11 -9.80 -7.82
N VAL A 169 -2.46 -8.70 -7.13
CA VAL A 169 -3.69 -8.58 -6.34
C VAL A 169 -4.91 -8.35 -7.22
N GLU A 170 -6.05 -8.89 -6.80
CA GLU A 170 -7.34 -8.60 -7.42
C GLU A 170 -7.93 -7.33 -6.83
N PHE A 171 -8.00 -6.27 -7.65
CA PHE A 171 -8.76 -5.08 -7.30
C PHE A 171 -10.19 -5.22 -7.79
N ALA A 172 -11.09 -5.65 -6.91
CA ALA A 172 -12.52 -5.75 -7.22
C ALA A 172 -13.04 -4.40 -7.73
N ASP A 173 -12.80 -3.31 -6.99
CA ASP A 173 -13.35 -1.97 -7.26
C ASP A 173 -12.80 -1.28 -8.52
N TYR A 174 -11.60 -1.66 -8.98
CA TYR A 174 -10.95 -1.08 -10.16
C TYR A 174 -10.88 -2.04 -11.34
N SER A 175 -11.52 -3.20 -11.22
CA SER A 175 -11.83 -4.07 -12.36
C SER A 175 -12.91 -3.42 -13.23
N GLU A 176 -12.99 -3.77 -14.51
CA GLU A 176 -14.07 -3.27 -15.37
C GLU A 176 -15.47 -3.63 -14.83
N VAL A 177 -15.56 -4.72 -14.06
CA VAL A 177 -16.80 -5.15 -13.40
C VAL A 177 -17.09 -4.31 -12.15
N GLY A 178 -16.09 -4.04 -11.31
CA GLY A 178 -16.27 -3.21 -10.11
C GLY A 178 -16.47 -1.74 -10.41
N ILE A 179 -15.85 -1.21 -11.46
CA ILE A 179 -16.12 0.15 -11.93
C ILE A 179 -17.57 0.25 -12.42
N LYS A 180 -18.07 -0.75 -13.19
CA LYS A 180 -19.47 -0.79 -13.61
C LYS A 180 -20.43 -0.92 -12.42
N LYS A 181 -20.08 -1.74 -11.43
CA LYS A 181 -20.86 -1.90 -10.21
C LYS A 181 -20.94 -0.59 -9.40
N ARG A 182 -19.81 0.09 -9.19
CA ARG A 182 -19.77 1.39 -8.50
C ARG A 182 -20.53 2.48 -9.25
N ILE A 183 -20.46 2.52 -10.58
CA ILE A 183 -21.24 3.45 -11.39
C ILE A 183 -22.74 3.16 -11.23
N ALA A 184 -23.15 1.88 -11.30
CA ALA A 184 -24.55 1.51 -11.09
C ALA A 184 -25.04 1.85 -9.66
N GLU A 185 -24.22 1.61 -8.64
CA GLU A 185 -24.53 1.96 -7.25
C GLU A 185 -24.61 3.48 -7.03
N GLN A 186 -23.76 4.28 -7.69
CA GLN A 186 -23.83 5.75 -7.63
C GLN A 186 -24.99 6.34 -8.45
N GLU A 187 -25.40 5.69 -9.53
CA GLU A 187 -26.59 6.08 -10.31
C GLU A 187 -27.90 5.76 -9.57
N GLU A 188 -27.93 4.71 -8.74
CA GLU A 188 -29.06 4.40 -7.86
C GLU A 188 -29.15 5.33 -6.63
N GLU A 189 -28.03 5.89 -6.16
CA GLU A 189 -27.99 6.80 -5.00
C GLU A 189 -28.34 8.25 -5.36
N ILE A 190 -28.22 8.63 -6.64
CA ILE A 190 -28.75 9.90 -7.17
C ILE A 190 -30.19 9.63 -7.61
N ASP A 191 -31.13 9.67 -6.67
CA ASP A 191 -32.55 9.67 -7.00
C ASP A 191 -32.88 10.96 -7.78
N LEU A 192 -32.85 10.87 -9.11
CA LEU A 192 -33.20 11.96 -10.01
C LEU A 192 -34.66 12.40 -9.79
N ASP A 193 -35.53 11.51 -9.30
CA ASP A 193 -36.94 11.83 -9.09
C ASP A 193 -37.13 12.82 -7.92
N GLU A 194 -36.35 12.73 -6.83
CA GLU A 194 -36.37 13.73 -5.73
C GLU A 194 -35.86 15.12 -6.19
N ILE A 195 -34.93 15.17 -7.14
CA ILE A 195 -34.37 16.43 -7.66
C ILE A 195 -35.35 17.15 -8.60
N PHE A 196 -36.17 16.40 -9.34
CA PHE A 196 -37.18 16.99 -10.24
C PHE A 196 -38.46 17.39 -9.49
N ASP A 197 -38.88 16.66 -8.45
CA ASP A 197 -40.07 17.02 -7.63
C ASP A 197 -39.85 18.35 -6.87
N SER A 198 -38.63 18.61 -6.40
CA SER A 198 -38.30 19.86 -5.69
C SER A 198 -38.27 21.13 -6.57
N LYS A 199 -38.29 20.98 -7.90
CA LYS A 199 -38.32 22.11 -8.85
C LYS A 199 -39.72 22.49 -9.33
N GLU A 200 -40.71 21.61 -9.28
CA GLU A 200 -42.09 21.95 -9.64
C GLU A 200 -42.80 22.73 -8.51
N GLU A 201 -42.50 22.48 -7.24
CA GLU A 201 -43.09 23.23 -6.12
C GLU A 201 -42.64 24.70 -6.04
N ARG A 202 -41.49 25.07 -6.65
CA ARG A 202 -40.96 26.45 -6.62
C ARG A 202 -41.46 27.36 -7.75
N LYS A 203 -42.30 26.88 -8.66
CA LYS A 203 -42.94 27.70 -9.70
C LYS A 203 -44.40 28.07 -9.41
N GLY A 204 -44.93 27.64 -8.26
CA GLY A 204 -46.34 27.82 -7.87
C GLY A 204 -46.61 28.80 -6.72
N LYS A 205 -45.73 29.79 -6.46
CA LYS A 205 -46.01 30.91 -5.54
C LYS A 205 -45.48 32.23 -6.09
#